data_AF-A0A7Y9MPL6-F1
#
_entry.id   AF-A0A7Y9MPL6-F1
#
_cell.length_a   1.000
_cell.length_b   1.000
_cell.length_c   1.000
_cell.angle_alpha   90.00
_cell.angle_beta   90.00
_cell.angle_gamma   90.00
#
_symmetry.space_group_name_H-M   'P 1'
#
loop_
_entity.id
_entity.type
_entity.pdbx_description
1 polymer ?
#
loop_
_entity_poly.entity_id
_entity_poly.type
_entity_poly.pdbx_seq_one_letter_code
_entity_poly.pdbx_strand_id
1 'polypeptide(L)'
;MLYLLIPAFVVLLLVLLARRPSLEVRLQRALQQQRQGNLAPLRALSRKSFGDAAYAWFLHLDASGEPVAALAALKRAVYARTWLDNRFSVAYREYGRRCFLGVGAEPDHAALLAQWGARGWREGAGWEPELAWIQAFGPQSCRDVARAWYWLCLADARQGEGMGDIKSAQLAQQVRERLIAVVPASVRQDMQEQAARTVYDDYASGR
;
A
#
# COMPACT_ATOMS: atom_id res chain seq x y z
N MET A 1 53.13 -15.82 16.82
CA MET A 1 52.73 -14.55 16.16
C MET A 1 51.34 -14.62 15.53
N LEU A 2 50.99 -15.66 14.75
CA LEU A 2 49.64 -15.85 14.18
C LEU A 2 48.49 -15.95 15.21
N TYR A 3 48.74 -16.55 16.38
CA TYR A 3 47.73 -16.74 17.43
C TYR A 3 47.24 -15.44 18.11
N LEU A 4 47.99 -14.33 18.00
CA LEU A 4 47.57 -13.01 18.53
C LEU A 4 46.92 -12.13 17.46
N LEU A 5 47.17 -12.40 16.17
CA LEU A 5 46.59 -11.65 15.05
C LEU A 5 45.10 -11.96 14.85
N ILE A 6 44.69 -13.21 15.06
CA ILE A 6 43.29 -13.63 14.95
C ILE A 6 42.38 -12.89 15.96
N PRO A 7 42.66 -12.88 17.28
CA PRO A 7 41.83 -12.15 18.24
C PRO A 7 41.88 -10.64 18.02
N ALA A 8 43.03 -10.06 17.63
CA ALA A 8 43.13 -8.64 17.31
C ALA A 8 42.25 -8.26 16.09
N PHE A 9 42.20 -9.11 15.06
CA PHE A 9 41.35 -8.90 13.89
C PHE A 9 39.86 -9.04 14.24
N VAL A 10 39.50 -10.03 15.08
CA VAL A 10 38.12 -10.19 15.58
C VAL A 10 37.69 -8.98 16.41
N VAL A 11 38.54 -8.46 17.30
CA VAL A 11 38.27 -7.26 18.09
C VAL A 11 38.13 -6.02 17.20
N LEU A 12 39.02 -5.84 16.20
CA LEU A 12 38.92 -4.75 15.24
C LEU A 12 37.60 -4.83 14.44
N LEU A 13 37.21 -6.03 14.00
CA LEU A 13 35.97 -6.25 13.25
C LEU A 13 34.73 -5.97 14.13
N LEU A 14 34.77 -6.37 15.40
CA LEU A 14 33.73 -6.04 16.38
C LEU A 14 33.64 -4.53 16.66
N VAL A 15 34.78 -3.84 16.80
CA VAL A 15 34.82 -2.37 16.97
C VAL A 15 34.29 -1.66 15.73
N LEU A 16 34.62 -2.14 14.53
CA LEU A 16 34.10 -1.58 13.26
C LEU A 16 32.60 -1.84 13.09
N LEU A 17 32.11 -3.01 13.52
CA LEU A 17 30.68 -3.33 13.55
C LEU A 17 29.94 -2.48 14.58
N ALA A 18 30.51 -2.30 15.78
CA ALA A 18 29.96 -1.48 16.86
C ALA A 18 30.01 0.03 16.56
N ARG A 19 30.96 0.49 15.73
CA ARG A 19 31.04 1.88 15.25
C ARG A 19 30.11 2.20 14.10
N ARG A 20 29.33 1.23 13.58
CA ARG A 20 28.34 1.55 12.56
C ARG A 20 27.27 2.45 13.18
N PRO A 21 27.10 3.69 12.67
CA PRO A 21 26.03 4.55 13.16
C PRO A 21 24.69 3.83 13.00
N SER A 22 23.77 4.09 13.92
CA SER A 22 22.42 3.52 13.88
C SER A 22 21.76 3.81 12.52
N LEU A 23 20.77 2.97 12.15
CA LEU A 23 20.04 3.15 10.88
C LEU A 23 19.41 4.54 10.78
N GLU A 24 18.90 5.07 11.89
CA GLU A 24 18.35 6.41 12.00
C GLU A 24 19.38 7.49 11.67
N VAL A 25 20.58 7.45 12.29
CA VAL A 25 21.65 8.41 12.00
C VAL A 25 22.10 8.32 10.55
N ARG A 26 22.14 7.11 9.98
CA ARG A 26 22.48 6.91 8.56
C ARG A 26 21.41 7.48 7.64
N LEU A 27 20.13 7.32 7.96
CA LEU A 27 19.02 7.91 7.23
C LEU A 27 19.08 9.44 7.29
N GLN A 28 19.22 10.03 8.48
CA GLN A 28 19.28 11.47 8.67
C GLN A 28 20.42 12.10 7.85
N ARG A 29 21.62 11.49 7.88
CA ARG A 29 22.76 11.94 7.04
C ARG A 29 22.46 11.85 5.56
N ALA A 30 21.83 10.76 5.10
CA ALA A 30 21.47 10.60 3.70
C ALA A 30 20.43 11.64 3.24
N LEU A 31 19.45 11.96 4.08
CA LEU A 31 18.45 13.01 3.80
C LEU A 31 19.08 14.42 3.79
N GLN A 32 20.02 14.70 4.68
CA GLN A 32 20.78 15.96 4.65
C GLN A 32 21.61 16.10 3.37
N GLN A 33 22.29 15.03 2.96
CA GLN A 33 23.09 15.00 1.73
C GLN A 33 22.22 15.12 0.48
N GLN A 34 21.01 14.56 0.49
CA GLN A 34 20.02 14.75 -0.58
C GLN A 34 19.67 16.23 -0.76
N ARG A 35 19.46 16.98 0.33
CA ARG A 35 19.19 18.44 0.26
C ARG A 35 20.36 19.23 -0.32
N GLN A 36 21.57 18.69 -0.24
CA GLN A 36 22.79 19.25 -0.84
C GLN A 36 23.02 18.73 -2.28
N GLY A 37 22.08 17.99 -2.86
CA GLY A 37 22.16 17.43 -4.21
C GLY A 37 22.84 16.07 -4.32
N ASN A 38 23.36 15.50 -3.22
CA ASN A 38 23.99 14.18 -3.24
C ASN A 38 22.98 13.06 -2.92
N LEU A 39 22.52 12.38 -3.98
CA LEU A 39 21.50 11.33 -3.93
C LEU A 39 22.03 9.92 -3.68
N ALA A 40 23.32 9.69 -3.93
CA ALA A 40 23.92 8.35 -3.88
C ALA A 40 23.75 7.64 -2.52
N PRO A 41 23.92 8.31 -1.36
CA PRO A 41 23.71 7.72 -0.05
C PRO A 41 22.27 7.24 0.16
N LEU A 42 21.29 8.07 -0.23
CA LEU A 42 19.87 7.76 -0.09
C LEU A 42 19.49 6.58 -0.98
N ARG A 43 19.94 6.59 -2.24
CA ARG A 43 19.73 5.47 -3.17
C ARG A 43 20.34 4.17 -2.65
N ALA A 44 21.52 4.23 -2.03
CA ALA A 44 22.18 3.05 -1.45
C ALA A 44 21.40 2.48 -0.25
N LEU A 45 20.81 3.34 0.59
CA LEU A 45 19.95 2.90 1.69
C LEU A 45 18.61 2.33 1.19
N SER A 46 17.99 2.98 0.20
CA SER A 46 16.76 2.50 -0.45
C SER A 46 16.93 1.09 -1.03
N ARG A 47 18.08 0.80 -1.67
CA ARG A 47 18.39 -0.54 -2.20
C ARG A 47 18.52 -1.63 -1.14
N LYS A 48 18.75 -1.26 0.12
CA LYS A 48 18.79 -2.18 1.26
C LYS A 48 17.41 -2.42 1.87
N SER A 49 16.34 -1.99 1.20
CA SER A 49 14.94 -2.18 1.62
C SER A 49 14.65 -1.66 3.02
N PHE A 50 15.23 -0.52 3.35
CA PHE A 50 14.88 0.25 4.54
C PHE A 50 13.71 1.18 4.19
N GLY A 51 12.57 1.02 4.86
CA GLY A 51 11.27 1.57 4.47
C GLY A 51 11.31 3.09 4.28
N ASP A 52 11.81 3.82 5.29
CA ASP A 52 11.87 5.28 5.24
C ASP A 52 12.82 5.81 4.15
N ALA A 53 13.96 5.15 3.91
CA ALA A 53 14.85 5.55 2.82
C ALA A 53 14.25 5.21 1.45
N ALA A 54 13.58 4.07 1.32
CA ALA A 54 12.91 3.70 0.07
C ALA A 54 11.75 4.64 -0.23
N TYR A 55 10.99 5.04 0.79
CA TYR A 55 9.91 6.02 0.66
C TYR A 55 10.42 7.42 0.34
N ALA A 56 11.49 7.89 1.00
CA ALA A 56 12.11 9.17 0.67
C ALA A 56 12.71 9.18 -0.76
N TRP A 57 13.28 8.06 -1.19
CA TRP A 57 13.74 7.89 -2.57
C TRP A 57 12.57 7.90 -3.57
N PHE A 58 11.43 7.30 -3.22
CA PHE A 58 10.20 7.40 -3.98
C PHE A 58 9.75 8.87 -4.14
N LEU A 59 9.65 9.64 -3.05
CA LEU A 59 9.23 11.05 -3.10
C LEU A 59 10.13 11.90 -3.99
N HIS A 60 11.44 11.63 -3.97
CA HIS A 60 12.38 12.31 -4.84
C HIS A 60 12.12 11.99 -6.32
N LEU A 61 12.04 10.71 -6.68
CA LEU A 61 11.80 10.27 -8.05
C LEU A 61 10.45 10.75 -8.58
N ASP A 62 9.44 10.80 -7.72
CA ASP A 62 8.12 11.31 -8.06
C ASP A 62 8.15 12.80 -8.39
N ALA A 63 8.83 13.60 -7.55
CA ALA A 63 9.06 15.02 -7.81
C ALA A 63 9.91 15.27 -9.07
N SER A 64 10.76 14.31 -9.46
CA SER A 64 11.57 14.35 -10.67
C SER A 64 10.83 13.86 -11.93
N GLY A 65 9.57 13.41 -11.82
CA GLY A 65 8.80 12.95 -12.98
C GLY A 65 9.23 11.58 -13.52
N GLU A 66 9.78 10.71 -12.67
CA GLU A 66 10.18 9.35 -13.04
C GLU A 66 9.18 8.30 -12.50
N PRO A 67 7.97 8.15 -13.08
CA PRO A 67 6.88 7.38 -12.47
C PRO A 67 7.20 5.88 -12.32
N VAL A 68 7.91 5.28 -13.28
CA VAL A 68 8.31 3.86 -13.24
C VAL A 68 9.32 3.60 -12.11
N ALA A 69 10.33 4.46 -12.01
CA ALA A 69 11.35 4.35 -10.98
C ALA A 69 10.75 4.64 -9.59
N ALA A 70 9.85 5.61 -9.50
CA ALA A 70 9.12 5.98 -8.29
C ALA A 70 8.26 4.80 -7.80
N LEU A 71 7.49 4.16 -8.68
CA LEU A 71 6.70 2.97 -8.33
C LEU A 71 7.60 1.82 -7.83
N ALA A 72 8.74 1.57 -8.49
CA ALA A 72 9.68 0.55 -8.05
C ALA A 72 10.32 0.86 -6.68
N ALA A 73 10.54 2.14 -6.37
CA ALA A 73 11.02 2.57 -5.06
C ALA A 73 9.93 2.44 -3.98
N LEU A 74 8.69 2.79 -4.32
CA LEU A 74 7.55 2.67 -3.42
C LEU A 74 7.22 1.21 -3.11
N LYS A 75 7.27 0.32 -4.10
CA LYS A 75 7.18 -1.14 -3.90
C LYS A 75 8.23 -1.63 -2.89
N ARG A 76 9.48 -1.18 -3.05
CA ARG A 76 10.56 -1.51 -2.09
C ARG A 76 10.28 -1.01 -0.68
N ALA A 77 9.65 0.16 -0.54
CA ALA A 77 9.25 0.70 0.76
C ALA A 77 8.14 -0.15 1.41
N VAL A 78 7.11 -0.50 0.65
CA VAL A 78 5.99 -1.34 1.14
C VAL A 78 6.48 -2.70 1.63
N TYR A 79 7.34 -3.37 0.86
CA TYR A 79 7.86 -4.69 1.24
C TYR A 79 9.13 -4.61 2.10
N ALA A 80 9.47 -3.44 2.62
CA ALA A 80 10.56 -3.28 3.57
C ALA A 80 10.19 -3.89 4.92
N ARG A 81 11.14 -4.61 5.53
CA ARG A 81 10.97 -5.23 6.86
C ARG A 81 11.17 -4.24 8.01
N THR A 82 11.60 -3.02 7.72
CA THR A 82 12.10 -2.07 8.71
C THR A 82 11.57 -0.68 8.39
N TRP A 83 10.71 -0.17 9.28
CA TRP A 83 10.21 1.19 9.32
C TRP A 83 10.56 1.77 10.69
N LEU A 84 11.09 3.00 10.72
CA LEU A 84 11.28 3.74 11.98
C LEU A 84 9.98 4.43 12.41
N ASP A 85 9.26 5.01 11.44
CA ASP A 85 7.95 5.65 11.67
C ASP A 85 6.81 4.76 11.17
N ASN A 86 5.60 4.93 11.73
CA ASN A 86 4.39 4.26 11.25
C ASN A 86 3.84 4.88 9.94
N ARG A 87 4.68 4.93 8.89
CA ARG A 87 4.32 5.42 7.54
C ARG A 87 4.00 4.30 6.56
N PHE A 88 4.10 3.04 7.01
CA PHE A 88 3.79 1.87 6.19
C PHE A 88 2.39 1.93 5.58
N SER A 89 1.36 2.29 6.37
CA SER A 89 -0.03 2.37 5.89
C SER A 89 -0.20 3.39 4.75
N VAL A 90 0.47 4.54 4.87
CA VAL A 90 0.50 5.59 3.83
C VAL A 90 1.18 5.08 2.57
N ALA A 91 2.35 4.44 2.70
CA ALA A 91 3.09 3.89 1.57
C ALA A 91 2.32 2.76 0.87
N TYR A 92 1.67 1.87 1.65
CA TYR A 92 0.84 0.79 1.13
C TYR A 92 -0.36 1.34 0.35
N ARG A 93 -1.03 2.36 0.88
CA ARG A 93 -2.15 3.02 0.19
C ARG A 93 -1.71 3.72 -1.09
N GLU A 94 -0.61 4.47 -1.07
CA GLU A 94 -0.15 5.14 -2.29
C GLU A 94 0.33 4.12 -3.34
N TYR A 95 0.96 3.02 -2.92
CA TYR A 95 1.35 1.93 -3.83
C TYR A 95 0.14 1.32 -4.51
N GLY A 96 -0.88 0.92 -3.75
CA GLY A 96 -2.09 0.36 -4.31
C GLY A 96 -2.84 1.32 -5.22
N ARG A 97 -2.92 2.61 -4.85
CA ARG A 97 -3.53 3.65 -5.67
C ARG A 97 -2.82 3.78 -7.02
N ARG A 98 -1.49 3.77 -7.05
CA ARG A 98 -0.72 3.83 -8.30
C ARG A 98 -0.91 2.59 -9.17
N CYS A 99 -0.93 1.40 -8.55
CA CYS A 99 -1.22 0.17 -9.27
C CYS A 99 -2.62 0.19 -9.91
N PHE A 100 -3.62 0.75 -9.23
CA PHE A 100 -4.97 0.91 -9.78
C PHE A 100 -5.03 1.97 -10.89
N LEU A 101 -4.37 3.11 -10.72
CA LEU A 101 -4.38 4.19 -11.69
C LEU A 101 -3.43 3.97 -12.90
N GLY A 102 -2.60 2.92 -12.88
CA GLY A 102 -1.60 2.67 -13.92
C GLY A 102 -0.41 3.65 -13.88
N VAL A 103 -0.10 4.22 -12.72
CA VAL A 103 0.99 5.21 -12.58
C VAL A 103 2.33 4.49 -12.43
N GLY A 104 3.10 4.44 -13.53
CA GLY A 104 4.44 3.86 -13.57
C GLY A 104 4.48 2.36 -13.90
N ALA A 105 3.34 1.72 -14.08
CA ALA A 105 3.19 0.37 -14.64
C ALA A 105 1.77 0.19 -15.18
N GLU A 106 1.59 -0.71 -16.15
CA GLU A 106 0.25 -1.10 -16.60
C GLU A 106 -0.56 -1.70 -15.44
N PRO A 107 -1.84 -1.31 -15.28
CA PRO A 107 -2.67 -1.79 -14.18
C PRO A 107 -3.11 -3.24 -14.40
N ASP A 108 -2.78 -4.12 -13.45
CA ASP A 108 -3.28 -5.49 -13.40
C ASP A 108 -4.50 -5.58 -12.46
N HIS A 109 -5.66 -5.21 -13.00
CA HIS A 109 -6.91 -5.21 -12.24
C HIS A 109 -7.32 -6.58 -11.70
N ALA A 110 -6.95 -7.67 -12.38
CA ALA A 110 -7.26 -9.02 -11.90
C ALA A 110 -6.44 -9.36 -10.66
N ALA A 111 -5.14 -9.03 -10.66
CA ALA A 111 -4.30 -9.19 -9.48
C ALA A 111 -4.77 -8.29 -8.31
N LEU A 112 -5.17 -7.05 -8.59
CA LEU A 112 -5.72 -6.15 -7.56
C LEU A 112 -7.02 -6.67 -6.97
N LEU A 113 -7.93 -7.21 -7.78
CA LEU A 113 -9.15 -7.88 -7.28
C LEU A 113 -8.81 -9.10 -6.41
N ALA A 114 -7.86 -9.93 -6.83
CA ALA A 114 -7.46 -11.10 -6.07
C ALA A 114 -6.84 -10.72 -4.72
N GLN A 115 -6.01 -9.68 -4.70
CA GLN A 115 -5.35 -9.19 -3.50
C GLN A 115 -6.31 -8.46 -2.56
N TRP A 116 -7.02 -7.45 -3.05
CA TRP A 116 -7.90 -6.61 -2.22
C TRP A 116 -9.25 -7.28 -1.93
N GLY A 117 -9.73 -8.13 -2.83
CA GLY A 117 -11.00 -8.85 -2.67
C GLY A 117 -10.88 -10.17 -1.90
N ALA A 118 -9.68 -10.55 -1.45
CA ALA A 118 -9.46 -11.75 -0.66
C ALA A 118 -10.29 -11.73 0.63
N ARG A 119 -10.79 -12.90 1.06
CA ARG A 119 -11.58 -13.02 2.29
C ARG A 119 -10.72 -12.69 3.52
N GLY A 120 -11.05 -11.59 4.18
CA GLY A 120 -10.44 -11.14 5.42
C GLY A 120 -10.36 -9.61 5.48
N TRP A 121 -10.74 -9.03 6.62
CA TRP A 121 -10.79 -7.59 6.88
C TRP A 121 -9.59 -6.78 6.34
N ARG A 122 -8.37 -7.33 6.43
CA ARG A 122 -7.14 -6.54 6.37
C ARG A 122 -6.69 -6.09 4.99
N GLU A 123 -7.07 -6.78 3.91
CA GLU A 123 -6.47 -6.50 2.59
C GLU A 123 -7.38 -5.63 1.70
N GLY A 124 -8.71 -5.70 1.89
CA GLY A 124 -9.71 -4.94 1.13
C GLY A 124 -10.29 -3.71 1.82
N ALA A 125 -10.13 -3.56 3.14
CA ALA A 125 -10.66 -2.41 3.86
C ALA A 125 -10.06 -1.10 3.35
N GLY A 126 -10.93 -0.18 2.95
CA GLY A 126 -10.58 1.09 2.31
C GLY A 126 -10.44 1.03 0.79
N TRP A 127 -10.39 -0.15 0.17
CA TRP A 127 -10.31 -0.33 -1.30
C TRP A 127 -11.67 -0.59 -1.95
N GLU A 128 -12.75 -0.58 -1.18
CA GLU A 128 -14.08 -0.92 -1.66
C GLU A 128 -14.53 -0.08 -2.88
N PRO A 129 -14.28 1.25 -2.93
CA PRO A 129 -14.61 2.02 -4.13
C PRO A 129 -13.81 1.59 -5.37
N GLU A 130 -12.52 1.29 -5.21
CA GLU A 130 -11.66 0.81 -6.30
C GLU A 130 -12.08 -0.60 -6.75
N LEU A 131 -12.37 -1.51 -5.82
CA LEU A 131 -12.91 -2.84 -6.09
C LEU A 131 -14.24 -2.76 -6.85
N ALA A 132 -15.14 -1.87 -6.41
CA ALA A 132 -16.40 -1.60 -7.09
C ALA A 132 -16.17 -1.09 -8.51
N TRP A 133 -15.23 -0.17 -8.71
CA TRP A 133 -14.90 0.34 -10.03
C TRP A 133 -14.37 -0.74 -10.95
N ILE A 134 -13.45 -1.60 -10.47
CA ILE A 134 -12.90 -2.68 -11.30
C ILE A 134 -14.01 -3.61 -11.77
N GLN A 135 -14.92 -3.99 -10.87
CA GLN A 135 -16.00 -4.91 -11.20
C GLN A 135 -17.15 -4.28 -11.98
N ALA A 136 -17.29 -2.95 -11.96
CA ALA A 136 -18.28 -2.22 -12.76
C ALA A 136 -17.75 -1.86 -14.16
N PHE A 137 -16.52 -1.37 -14.26
CA PHE A 137 -15.99 -0.70 -15.45
C PHE A 137 -14.66 -1.26 -15.96
N GLY A 138 -13.96 -2.05 -15.15
CA GLY A 138 -12.68 -2.65 -15.49
C GLY A 138 -12.76 -3.67 -16.65
N PRO A 139 -11.69 -4.44 -16.88
CA PRO A 139 -11.61 -5.44 -17.93
C PRO A 139 -12.78 -6.42 -17.87
N GLN A 140 -13.25 -6.89 -19.03
CA GLN A 140 -14.44 -7.74 -19.11
C GLN A 140 -14.36 -9.00 -18.24
N SER A 141 -13.16 -9.60 -18.10
CA SER A 141 -12.90 -10.76 -17.25
C SER A 141 -13.07 -10.50 -15.75
N CYS A 142 -13.05 -9.23 -15.33
CA CYS A 142 -13.16 -8.80 -13.95
C CYS A 142 -14.57 -8.31 -13.60
N ARG A 143 -15.45 -8.12 -14.59
CA ARG A 143 -16.74 -7.47 -14.39
C ARG A 143 -17.73 -8.37 -13.67
N ASP A 144 -18.32 -7.81 -12.61
CA ASP A 144 -19.41 -8.40 -11.85
C ASP A 144 -20.19 -7.26 -11.19
N VAL A 145 -21.33 -6.91 -11.79
CA VAL A 145 -22.13 -5.74 -11.40
C VAL A 145 -22.77 -5.92 -10.01
N ALA A 146 -23.13 -7.16 -9.63
CA ALA A 146 -23.65 -7.44 -8.31
C ALA A 146 -22.56 -7.28 -7.25
N ARG A 147 -21.37 -7.82 -7.50
CA ARG A 147 -20.23 -7.67 -6.59
C ARG A 147 -19.73 -6.22 -6.52
N ALA A 148 -19.79 -5.47 -7.62
CA ALA A 148 -19.50 -4.04 -7.61
C ALA A 148 -20.44 -3.28 -6.65
N TRP A 149 -21.74 -3.59 -6.68
CA TRP A 149 -22.71 -3.01 -5.75
C TRP A 149 -22.46 -3.44 -4.30
N TYR A 150 -22.13 -4.72 -4.07
CA TYR A 150 -21.74 -5.23 -2.75
C TYR A 150 -20.60 -4.43 -2.12
N TRP A 151 -19.54 -4.13 -2.87
CA TRP A 151 -18.43 -3.34 -2.33
C TRP A 151 -18.85 -1.94 -1.91
N LEU A 152 -19.73 -1.29 -2.68
CA LEU A 152 -20.28 0.02 -2.30
C LEU A 152 -21.10 -0.05 -1.02
N CYS A 153 -21.96 -1.06 -0.88
CA CYS A 153 -22.72 -1.31 0.35
C CYS A 153 -21.81 -1.64 1.54
N LEU A 154 -20.72 -2.38 1.32
CA LEU A 154 -19.76 -2.72 2.36
C LEU A 154 -19.02 -1.47 2.85
N ALA A 155 -18.66 -0.57 1.94
CA ALA A 155 -18.06 0.72 2.28
C ALA A 155 -18.98 1.55 3.19
N ASP A 156 -20.27 1.63 2.85
CA ASP A 156 -21.27 2.34 3.66
C ASP A 156 -21.45 1.70 5.04
N ALA A 157 -21.59 0.37 5.08
CA ALA A 157 -21.79 -0.35 6.33
C ALA A 157 -20.61 -0.17 7.28
N ARG A 158 -19.37 -0.27 6.77
CA ARG A 158 -18.16 -0.03 7.58
C ARG A 158 -18.05 1.41 8.07
N GLN A 159 -18.45 2.39 7.24
CA GLN A 159 -18.48 3.78 7.65
C GLN A 159 -19.54 4.02 8.75
N GLY A 160 -20.72 3.41 8.63
CA GLY A 160 -21.79 3.51 9.62
C GLY A 160 -21.41 2.95 10.99
N GLU A 161 -20.65 1.85 11.03
CA GLU A 161 -20.15 1.21 12.25
C GLU A 161 -18.85 1.85 12.79
N GLY A 162 -18.34 2.92 12.16
CA GLY A 162 -17.09 3.57 12.55
C GLY A 162 -15.84 2.70 12.35
N MET A 163 -15.94 1.63 11.57
CA MET A 163 -14.86 0.66 11.35
C MET A 163 -13.93 1.05 10.18
N GLY A 164 -14.13 2.21 9.57
CA GLY A 164 -13.20 2.75 8.58
C GLY A 164 -13.77 3.96 7.82
N ASP A 165 -12.87 4.75 7.22
CA ASP A 165 -13.27 5.81 6.30
C ASP A 165 -13.32 5.31 4.86
N ILE A 166 -14.31 5.77 4.10
CA ILE A 166 -14.29 5.64 2.64
C ILE A 166 -13.19 6.57 2.10
N LYS A 167 -12.04 5.99 1.77
CA LYS A 167 -10.87 6.76 1.29
C LYS A 167 -11.09 7.40 -0.08
N SER A 168 -11.98 6.85 -0.90
CA SER A 168 -12.29 7.32 -2.26
C SER A 168 -13.78 7.61 -2.44
N ALA A 169 -14.34 8.49 -1.59
CA ALA A 169 -15.78 8.80 -1.58
C ALA A 169 -16.32 9.31 -2.93
N GLN A 170 -15.56 10.14 -3.64
CA GLN A 170 -15.94 10.63 -4.96
C GLN A 170 -16.04 9.49 -5.98
N LEU A 171 -15.10 8.53 -5.95
CA LEU A 171 -15.15 7.35 -6.81
C LEU A 171 -16.38 6.49 -6.49
N ALA A 172 -16.65 6.27 -5.19
CA ALA A 172 -17.82 5.51 -4.75
C ALA A 172 -19.12 6.11 -5.28
N GLN A 173 -19.26 7.43 -5.21
CA GLN A 173 -20.43 8.15 -5.72
C GLN A 173 -20.57 8.00 -7.24
N GLN A 174 -19.48 8.19 -7.99
CA GLN A 174 -19.48 8.03 -9.45
C GLN A 174 -19.88 6.61 -9.88
N VAL A 175 -19.40 5.59 -9.17
CA VAL A 175 -19.77 4.19 -9.45
C VAL A 175 -21.25 3.97 -9.13
N ARG A 176 -21.77 4.47 -8.00
CA ARG A 176 -23.18 4.34 -7.62
C ARG A 176 -24.12 4.93 -8.65
N GLU A 177 -23.87 6.16 -9.07
CA GLU A 177 -24.71 6.88 -10.05
C GLU A 177 -24.86 6.10 -11.36
N ARG A 178 -23.80 5.40 -11.77
CA ARG A 178 -23.81 4.58 -12.98
C ARG A 178 -24.46 3.23 -12.76
N LEU A 179 -24.26 2.60 -11.60
CA LEU A 179 -24.79 1.27 -11.32
C LEU A 179 -26.27 1.27 -10.94
N ILE A 180 -26.79 2.35 -10.35
CA ILE A 180 -28.18 2.39 -9.85
C ILE A 180 -29.23 2.11 -10.93
N ALA A 181 -28.95 2.50 -12.17
CA ALA A 181 -29.82 2.28 -13.32
C ALA A 181 -29.74 0.85 -13.89
N VAL A 182 -28.67 0.12 -13.57
CA VAL A 182 -28.34 -1.17 -14.18
C VAL A 182 -28.54 -2.34 -13.21
N VAL A 183 -28.35 -2.12 -11.91
CA VAL A 183 -28.53 -3.15 -10.88
C VAL A 183 -30.01 -3.23 -10.47
N PRO A 184 -30.67 -4.39 -10.64
CA PRO A 184 -32.06 -4.58 -10.22
C PRO A 184 -32.25 -4.30 -8.72
N ALA A 185 -33.43 -3.81 -8.33
CA ALA A 185 -33.72 -3.48 -6.93
C ALA A 185 -33.54 -4.67 -5.97
N SER A 186 -33.94 -5.87 -6.38
CA SER A 186 -33.74 -7.10 -5.60
C SER A 186 -32.26 -7.37 -5.35
N VAL A 187 -31.43 -7.31 -6.39
CA VAL A 187 -29.97 -7.49 -6.26
C VAL A 187 -29.36 -6.43 -5.35
N ARG A 188 -29.81 -5.17 -5.46
CA ARG A 188 -29.34 -4.09 -4.57
C ARG A 188 -29.62 -4.40 -3.10
N GLN A 189 -30.83 -4.89 -2.81
CA GLN A 189 -31.23 -5.28 -1.46
C GLN A 189 -30.41 -6.48 -0.95
N ASP A 190 -30.29 -7.54 -1.75
CA ASP A 190 -29.54 -8.75 -1.37
C ASP A 190 -28.07 -8.42 -1.04
N MET A 191 -27.43 -7.58 -1.86
CA MET A 191 -26.04 -7.17 -1.65
C MET A 191 -25.88 -6.25 -0.43
N GLN A 192 -26.88 -5.42 -0.12
CA GLN A 192 -26.89 -4.60 1.09
C GLN A 192 -27.00 -5.49 2.35
N GLU A 193 -27.89 -6.48 2.35
CA GLU A 193 -28.01 -7.44 3.45
C GLU A 193 -26.72 -8.26 3.61
N GLN A 194 -26.11 -8.71 2.50
CA GLN A 194 -24.85 -9.43 2.54
C GLN A 194 -23.71 -8.57 3.09
N ALA A 195 -23.63 -7.29 2.71
CA ALA A 195 -22.64 -6.35 3.22
C ALA A 195 -22.80 -6.14 4.74
N ALA A 196 -24.02 -5.93 5.22
CA ALA A 196 -24.30 -5.77 6.64
C ALA A 196 -23.91 -7.02 7.44
N ARG A 197 -24.23 -8.23 6.95
CA ARG A 197 -23.79 -9.49 7.56
C ARG A 197 -22.27 -9.61 7.59
N THR A 198 -21.59 -9.19 6.53
CA THR A 198 -20.12 -9.20 6.47
C THR A 198 -19.52 -8.32 7.58
N VAL A 199 -20.01 -7.09 7.75
CA VAL A 199 -19.51 -6.18 8.79
C VAL A 199 -19.78 -6.74 10.19
N TYR A 200 -20.97 -7.31 10.40
CA TYR A 200 -21.31 -7.98 11.67
C TYR A 200 -20.36 -9.15 11.98
N ASP A 201 -20.12 -10.03 11.01
CA ASP A 201 -19.22 -11.18 11.17
C ASP A 201 -17.78 -10.74 11.42
N ASP A 202 -17.33 -9.67 10.74
CA ASP A 202 -16.02 -9.07 10.95
C ASP A 202 -15.90 -8.55 12.39
N TYR A 203 -16.85 -7.72 12.85
CA TYR A 203 -16.91 -7.21 14.23
C TYR A 203 -16.95 -8.34 15.27
N ALA A 204 -17.84 -9.32 15.11
CA ALA A 204 -18.00 -10.43 16.04
C ALA A 204 -16.74 -11.31 16.15
N SER A 205 -15.97 -11.40 15.06
CA SER A 205 -14.70 -12.13 15.04
C SER A 205 -13.50 -11.35 15.60
N GLY A 206 -13.71 -10.11 16.06
CA GLY A 206 -12.64 -9.22 16.54
C GLY A 206 -11.67 -8.80 15.42
N ARG A 207 -12.15 -8.80 14.18
CA ARG A 207 -11.38 -8.38 13.00
C ARG A 207 -11.63 -6.92 12.66
#